data_AF-A0A7S2UGE0-F1
#
_entry.id   AF-A0A7S2UGE0-F1
#
_cell.length_a   1.000
_cell.length_b   1.000
_cell.length_c   1.000
_cell.angle_alpha   90.00
_cell.angle_beta   90.00
_cell.angle_gamma   90.00
#
_symmetry.space_group_name_H-M   'P 1'
#
loop_
_entity.id
_entity.type
_entity.pdbx_description
1 polymer ?
#
loop_
_entity_poly.entity_id
_entity_poly.type
_entity_poly.pdbx_seq_one_letter_code
_entity_poly.pdbx_strand_id
1 'polypeptide(L)'
;PRRTNACGAINVLVSTETKRHTLARTKGLLDALAFAASERVPNLQIAVALDGRIRAVEAILHLAELKTNRKLIFSHKGIVQSLLRVLTYGPGQARVHACKTLALLAKNTENRVDMINEDELVEHVTLVLSGKYDDNAVGIVLENEEEEFDSLGEGIGTYTFDDTSVLSFNQFHSAISEDWWWQEESSYESS
;
A
#
# COMPACT_ATOMS: atom_id res chain seq x y z
N PRO A 1 -6.74 13.44 12.19
CA PRO A 1 -5.54 14.33 12.28
C PRO A 1 -4.33 13.69 12.98
N ARG A 2 -4.48 13.11 14.18
CA ARG A 2 -3.35 12.57 14.96
C ARG A 2 -2.59 11.45 14.24
N ARG A 3 -3.31 10.50 13.62
CA ARG A 3 -2.70 9.39 12.87
C ARG A 3 -1.96 9.86 11.62
N THR A 4 -2.57 10.72 10.82
CA THR A 4 -1.95 11.33 9.64
C THR A 4 -0.62 12.02 10.00
N ASN A 5 -0.60 12.79 11.10
CA ASN A 5 0.62 13.43 11.60
C ASN A 5 1.66 12.41 12.07
N ALA A 6 1.23 11.33 12.75
CA ALA A 6 2.12 10.26 13.16
C ALA A 6 2.73 9.52 11.95
N CYS A 7 1.93 9.16 10.96
CA CYS A 7 2.40 8.57 9.70
C CYS A 7 3.36 9.52 8.96
N GLY A 8 3.07 10.82 8.95
CA GLY A 8 3.98 11.84 8.41
C GLY A 8 5.33 11.87 9.12
N ALA A 9 5.34 11.82 10.46
CA ALA A 9 6.59 11.73 11.24
C ALA A 9 7.35 10.44 10.94
N ILE A 10 6.65 9.30 10.80
CA ILE A 10 7.28 8.04 10.40
C ILE A 10 7.90 8.16 9.00
N ASN A 11 7.22 8.78 8.01
CA ASN A 11 7.78 9.01 6.67
C ASN A 11 9.08 9.81 6.70
N VAL A 12 9.15 10.84 7.54
CA VAL A 12 10.41 11.58 7.74
C VAL A 12 11.51 10.66 8.28
N LEU A 13 11.19 9.75 9.21
CA LEU A 13 12.17 8.83 9.79
C LEU A 13 12.62 7.72 8.82
N VAL A 14 11.70 7.15 8.05
CA VAL A 14 12.01 6.06 7.09
C VAL A 14 12.62 6.56 5.80
N SER A 15 12.53 7.86 5.49
CA SER A 15 13.25 8.46 4.35
C SER A 15 14.77 8.30 4.46
N THR A 16 15.28 8.17 5.69
CA THR A 16 16.71 7.91 5.95
C THR A 16 16.97 6.40 5.99
N GLU A 17 17.77 5.90 5.05
CA GLU A 17 18.04 4.45 4.91
C GLU A 17 18.58 3.80 6.19
N THR A 18 19.47 4.48 6.90
CA THR A 18 20.10 3.97 8.13
C THR A 18 19.11 3.61 9.23
N LYS A 19 17.94 4.28 9.27
CA LYS A 19 16.91 4.04 10.28
C LYS A 19 15.94 2.94 9.89
N ARG A 20 15.80 2.63 8.59
CA ARG A 20 14.82 1.64 8.08
C ARG A 20 15.02 0.26 8.69
N HIS A 21 16.27 -0.14 8.90
CA HIS A 21 16.59 -1.43 9.51
C HIS A 21 16.04 -1.54 10.94
N THR A 22 16.29 -0.52 11.77
CA THR A 22 15.85 -0.50 13.17
C THR A 22 14.34 -0.32 13.26
N LEU A 23 13.76 0.59 12.46
CA LEU A 23 12.35 0.92 12.50
C LEU A 23 11.45 -0.28 12.17
N ALA A 24 11.76 -1.06 11.13
CA ALA A 24 10.96 -2.25 10.78
C ALA A 24 10.90 -3.29 11.92
N ARG A 25 11.87 -3.27 12.84
CA ARG A 25 11.96 -4.17 14.00
C ARG A 25 11.41 -3.53 15.28
N THR A 26 11.01 -2.26 15.24
CA THR A 26 10.39 -1.59 16.39
C THR A 26 9.03 -2.23 16.67
N LYS A 27 8.88 -2.74 17.89
CA LYS A 27 7.66 -3.41 18.35
C LYS A 27 6.44 -2.50 18.12
N GLY A 28 5.42 -3.05 17.47
CA GLY A 28 4.16 -2.36 17.22
C GLY A 28 4.17 -1.39 16.03
N LEU A 29 5.31 -1.13 15.37
CA LEU A 29 5.33 -0.22 14.22
C LEU A 29 4.57 -0.82 13.03
N LEU A 30 4.91 -2.05 12.65
CA LEU A 30 4.25 -2.73 11.52
C LEU A 30 2.77 -2.98 11.81
N ASP A 31 2.41 -3.33 13.05
CA ASP A 31 1.01 -3.41 13.49
C ASP A 31 0.26 -2.09 13.27
N ALA A 32 0.86 -0.97 13.71
CA ALA A 32 0.26 0.36 13.58
C ALA A 32 0.13 0.80 12.12
N LEU A 33 1.12 0.48 11.28
CA LEU A 33 1.08 0.77 9.84
C LEU A 33 0.03 -0.08 9.11
N ALA A 34 -0.06 -1.38 9.42
CA ALA A 34 -1.09 -2.27 8.86
C ALA A 34 -2.49 -1.79 9.25
N PHE A 35 -2.67 -1.39 10.52
CA PHE A 35 -3.93 -0.82 11.00
C PHE A 35 -4.27 0.48 10.26
N ALA A 36 -3.33 1.42 10.16
CA ALA A 36 -3.56 2.70 9.48
C ALA A 36 -3.82 2.56 7.97
N ALA A 37 -3.19 1.57 7.32
CA ALA A 37 -3.44 1.24 5.93
C ALA A 37 -4.85 0.64 5.71
N SER A 38 -5.30 -0.21 6.64
CA SER A 38 -6.57 -0.93 6.54
C SER A 38 -7.77 -0.18 7.11
N GLU A 39 -7.52 0.93 7.79
CA GLU A 39 -8.50 1.56 8.66
C GLU A 39 -9.79 1.89 7.92
N ARG A 40 -10.93 1.64 8.57
CA ARG A 40 -12.23 2.12 8.09
C ARG A 40 -12.25 3.64 8.14
N VAL A 41 -12.81 4.22 7.10
CA VAL A 41 -12.87 5.67 6.95
C VAL A 41 -14.30 6.12 7.29
N PRO A 42 -14.54 6.76 8.44
CA PRO A 42 -15.86 7.30 8.73
C PRO A 42 -16.16 8.48 7.79
N ASN A 43 -17.39 8.56 7.30
CA ASN A 43 -17.84 9.53 6.29
C ASN A 43 -17.46 10.99 6.61
N LEU A 44 -17.43 11.36 7.90
CA LEU A 44 -17.16 12.73 8.35
C LEU A 44 -15.68 13.17 8.25
N GLN A 45 -14.72 12.24 8.07
CA GLN A 45 -13.28 12.56 8.03
C GLN A 45 -12.53 11.88 6.87
N ILE A 46 -13.22 11.71 5.74
CA ILE A 46 -12.73 10.90 4.62
C ILE A 46 -11.35 11.35 4.11
N ALA A 47 -11.18 12.64 3.82
CA ALA A 47 -9.93 13.16 3.29
C ALA A 47 -8.74 12.94 4.24
N VAL A 48 -8.91 13.19 5.55
CA VAL A 48 -7.83 13.07 6.53
C VAL A 48 -7.46 11.61 6.79
N ALA A 49 -8.44 10.71 6.78
CA ALA A 49 -8.21 9.28 6.94
C ALA A 49 -7.53 8.69 5.69
N LEU A 50 -7.94 9.10 4.49
CA LEU A 50 -7.31 8.69 3.24
C LEU A 50 -5.85 9.18 3.13
N ASP A 51 -5.56 10.43 3.56
CA ASP A 51 -4.17 10.91 3.65
C ASP A 51 -3.33 10.08 4.65
N GLY A 52 -3.93 9.71 5.78
CA GLY A 52 -3.30 8.79 6.74
C GLY A 52 -2.97 7.43 6.13
N ARG A 53 -3.90 6.85 5.36
CA ARG A 53 -3.70 5.60 4.63
C ARG A 53 -2.59 5.70 3.59
N ILE A 54 -2.58 6.76 2.77
CA ILE A 54 -1.53 6.99 1.76
C ILE A 54 -0.16 7.00 2.44
N ARG A 55 -0.01 7.78 3.51
CA ARG A 55 1.25 7.90 4.26
C ARG A 55 1.65 6.59 4.94
N ALA A 56 0.69 5.82 5.46
CA ALA A 56 0.97 4.52 6.08
C ALA A 56 1.54 3.53 5.05
N VAL A 57 0.92 3.43 3.88
CA VAL A 57 1.39 2.53 2.81
C VAL A 57 2.72 3.02 2.23
N GLU A 58 2.91 4.33 2.11
CA GLU A 58 4.21 4.94 1.75
C GLU A 58 5.31 4.57 2.75
N ALA A 59 5.03 4.58 4.06
CA ALA A 59 5.99 4.17 5.06
C ALA A 59 6.38 2.69 4.91
N ILE A 60 5.40 1.81 4.67
CA ILE A 60 5.65 0.38 4.41
C ILE A 60 6.52 0.22 3.16
N LEU A 61 6.22 0.96 2.09
CA LEU A 61 7.01 0.97 0.86
C LEU A 61 8.48 1.32 1.13
N HIS A 62 8.74 2.44 1.81
CA HIS A 62 10.10 2.86 2.16
C HIS A 62 10.84 1.85 3.04
N LEU A 63 10.15 1.19 3.97
CA LEU A 63 10.73 0.12 4.77
C LEU A 63 11.11 -1.10 3.92
N ALA A 64 10.31 -1.44 2.90
CA ALA A 64 10.51 -2.58 1.99
C ALA A 64 11.58 -2.35 0.92
N GLU A 65 11.96 -1.10 0.65
CA GLU A 65 13.09 -0.77 -0.24
C GLU A 65 14.38 -1.44 0.25
N LEU A 66 14.61 -1.44 1.57
CA LEU A 66 15.74 -2.11 2.19
C LEU A 66 15.59 -3.65 2.08
N LYS A 67 16.49 -4.30 1.33
CA LYS A 67 16.43 -5.74 1.03
C LYS A 67 16.25 -6.61 2.28
N THR A 68 16.94 -6.29 3.37
CA THR A 68 16.92 -7.05 4.64
C THR A 68 15.62 -6.93 5.43
N ASN A 69 14.71 -6.02 5.05
CA ASN A 69 13.40 -5.89 5.68
C ASN A 69 12.30 -6.68 4.96
N ARG A 70 12.50 -7.08 3.70
CA ARG A 70 11.42 -7.63 2.85
C ARG A 70 10.80 -8.90 3.42
N LYS A 71 11.61 -9.84 3.91
CA LYS A 71 11.09 -11.07 4.54
C LYS A 71 10.33 -10.78 5.83
N LEU A 72 10.87 -9.87 6.65
CA LEU A 72 10.25 -9.44 7.91
C LEU A 72 8.88 -8.79 7.67
N ILE A 73 8.80 -7.86 6.71
CA ILE A 73 7.56 -7.15 6.38
C ILE A 73 6.52 -8.11 5.80
N PHE A 74 6.93 -8.98 4.87
CA PHE A 74 6.01 -9.94 4.26
C PHE A 74 5.45 -10.93 5.28
N SER A 75 6.30 -11.46 6.17
CA SER A 75 5.89 -12.42 7.19
C SER A 75 5.09 -11.78 8.34
N HIS A 76 4.96 -10.45 8.37
CA HIS A 76 4.23 -9.76 9.42
C HIS A 76 2.73 -9.86 9.17
N LYS A 77 2.02 -10.45 10.14
CA LYS A 77 0.57 -10.62 10.10
C LYS A 77 -0.13 -9.29 9.80
N GLY A 78 -1.07 -9.30 8.86
CA GLY A 78 -1.91 -8.15 8.54
C GLY A 78 -1.30 -7.18 7.53
N ILE A 79 0.02 -7.20 7.27
CA ILE A 79 0.62 -6.30 6.26
C ILE A 79 0.09 -6.66 4.88
N VAL A 80 0.19 -7.92 4.46
CA VAL A 80 -0.25 -8.32 3.12
C VAL A 80 -1.75 -8.06 2.95
N GLN A 81 -2.58 -8.46 3.91
CA GLN A 81 -4.02 -8.21 3.87
C GLN A 81 -4.35 -6.71 3.84
N SER A 82 -3.57 -5.86 4.55
CA SER A 82 -3.74 -4.41 4.48
C SER A 82 -3.43 -3.86 3.08
N LEU A 83 -2.40 -4.39 2.41
CA LEU A 83 -2.05 -4.00 1.05
C LEU A 83 -3.12 -4.43 0.05
N LEU A 84 -3.66 -5.65 0.16
CA LEU A 84 -4.76 -6.14 -0.67
C LEU A 84 -6.01 -5.27 -0.52
N ARG A 85 -6.37 -4.93 0.73
CA ARG A 85 -7.48 -4.01 1.00
C ARG A 85 -7.25 -2.63 0.38
N VAL A 86 -6.02 -2.13 0.40
CA VAL A 86 -5.66 -0.87 -0.26
C VAL A 86 -5.75 -0.99 -1.78
N LEU A 87 -5.38 -2.12 -2.38
CA LEU A 87 -5.55 -2.33 -3.83
C LEU A 87 -7.01 -2.18 -4.26
N THR A 88 -7.94 -2.70 -3.46
CA THR A 88 -9.37 -2.70 -3.80
C THR A 88 -10.06 -1.38 -3.43
N TYR A 89 -9.80 -0.84 -2.24
CA TYR A 89 -10.58 0.27 -1.66
C TYR A 89 -9.75 1.53 -1.38
N GLY A 90 -8.47 1.54 -1.77
CA GLY A 90 -7.56 2.65 -1.57
C GLY A 90 -7.70 3.72 -2.66
N PRO A 91 -7.35 4.98 -2.34
CA PRO A 91 -7.21 6.02 -3.35
C PRO A 91 -6.04 5.70 -4.28
N GLY A 92 -6.05 6.24 -5.51
CA GLY A 92 -5.08 5.92 -6.56
C GLY A 92 -3.61 5.90 -6.10
N GLN A 93 -3.17 6.92 -5.34
CA GLN A 93 -1.80 6.97 -4.81
C GLN A 93 -1.49 5.83 -3.82
N ALA A 94 -2.41 5.48 -2.94
CA ALA A 94 -2.23 4.36 -2.02
C ALA A 94 -2.16 3.03 -2.78
N ARG A 95 -2.97 2.85 -3.85
CA ARG A 95 -2.91 1.66 -4.73
C ARG A 95 -1.54 1.53 -5.39
N VAL A 96 -1.01 2.63 -5.93
CA VAL A 96 0.34 2.66 -6.52
C VAL A 96 1.39 2.25 -5.50
N HIS A 97 1.36 2.78 -4.29
CA HIS A 97 2.30 2.39 -3.23
C HIS A 97 2.13 0.92 -2.81
N ALA A 98 0.90 0.41 -2.76
CA ALA A 98 0.64 -0.99 -2.43
C ALA A 98 1.20 -1.93 -3.50
N CYS A 99 0.94 -1.66 -4.79
CA CYS A 99 1.52 -2.41 -5.91
C CYS A 99 3.05 -2.40 -5.87
N LYS A 100 3.66 -1.22 -5.68
CA LYS A 100 5.12 -1.08 -5.57
C LYS A 100 5.67 -1.88 -4.39
N THR A 101 4.98 -1.85 -3.25
CA THR A 101 5.37 -2.61 -2.06
C THR A 101 5.36 -4.10 -2.34
N LEU A 102 4.26 -4.64 -2.89
CA LEU A 102 4.15 -6.07 -3.25
C LEU A 102 5.25 -6.48 -4.26
N ALA A 103 5.52 -5.64 -5.26
CA ALA A 103 6.60 -5.88 -6.22
C ALA A 103 7.99 -5.93 -5.55
N LEU A 104 8.27 -5.04 -4.59
CA LEU A 104 9.52 -5.08 -3.81
C LEU A 104 9.61 -6.32 -2.92
N LEU A 105 8.51 -6.72 -2.28
CA LEU A 105 8.47 -7.94 -1.47
C LEU A 105 8.75 -9.18 -2.32
N ALA A 106 8.22 -9.26 -3.54
CA ALA A 106 8.45 -10.34 -4.50
C ALA A 106 9.91 -10.42 -5.02
N LYS A 107 10.71 -9.36 -4.88
CA LYS A 107 12.15 -9.42 -5.21
C LYS A 107 12.92 -10.34 -4.25
N ASN A 108 12.37 -10.65 -3.07
CA ASN A 108 12.94 -11.70 -2.20
C ASN A 108 12.41 -13.07 -2.65
N THR A 109 13.32 -14.02 -2.86
CA THR A 109 13.00 -15.36 -3.40
C THR A 109 12.09 -16.17 -2.49
N GLU A 110 12.31 -16.13 -1.17
CA GLU A 110 11.48 -16.81 -0.19
C GLU A 110 10.05 -16.25 -0.17
N ASN A 111 9.92 -14.92 -0.24
CA ASN A 111 8.62 -14.27 -0.30
C ASN A 111 7.82 -14.70 -1.54
N ARG A 112 8.45 -14.97 -2.70
CA ARG A 112 7.70 -15.42 -3.89
C ARG A 112 6.99 -16.74 -3.66
N VAL A 113 7.64 -17.67 -2.95
CA VAL A 113 7.05 -18.97 -2.61
C VAL A 113 5.86 -18.76 -1.68
N ASP A 114 6.01 -17.90 -0.67
CA ASP A 114 4.93 -17.63 0.28
C ASP A 114 3.78 -16.84 -0.36
N MET A 115 4.07 -15.90 -1.27
CA MET A 115 3.08 -15.08 -1.98
C MET A 115 2.08 -15.92 -2.78
N ILE A 116 2.51 -17.02 -3.38
CA ILE A 116 1.61 -17.92 -4.14
C ILE A 116 0.57 -18.57 -3.21
N ASN A 117 0.92 -18.75 -1.94
CA ASN A 117 0.04 -19.33 -0.92
C ASN A 117 -0.80 -18.30 -0.17
N GLU A 118 -0.60 -17.00 -0.44
CA GLU A 118 -1.42 -15.96 0.17
C GLU A 118 -2.77 -15.92 -0.55
N ASP A 119 -3.82 -16.21 0.20
CA ASP A 119 -5.18 -16.18 -0.30
C ASP A 119 -5.52 -14.81 -0.92
N GLU A 120 -6.27 -14.83 -2.01
CA GLU A 120 -6.78 -13.64 -2.72
C GLU A 120 -5.71 -12.73 -3.37
N LEU A 121 -4.40 -12.92 -3.14
CA LEU A 121 -3.36 -12.06 -3.72
C LEU A 121 -3.41 -12.06 -5.25
N VAL A 122 -3.47 -13.24 -5.86
CA VAL A 122 -3.51 -13.40 -7.32
C VAL A 122 -4.78 -12.79 -7.90
N GLU A 123 -5.92 -12.97 -7.23
CA GLU A 123 -7.21 -12.41 -7.64
C GLU A 123 -7.18 -10.88 -7.63
N HIS A 124 -6.69 -10.27 -6.55
CA HIS A 124 -6.58 -8.82 -6.42
C HIS A 124 -5.63 -8.22 -7.45
N VAL A 125 -4.47 -8.85 -7.67
CA VAL A 125 -3.52 -8.38 -8.70
C VAL A 125 -4.13 -8.51 -10.11
N THR A 126 -4.85 -9.61 -10.39
CA THR A 126 -5.56 -9.79 -11.67
C THR A 126 -6.65 -8.75 -11.86
N LEU A 127 -7.38 -8.40 -10.80
CA LEU A 127 -8.39 -7.34 -10.84
C LEU A 127 -7.76 -6.00 -11.22
N VAL A 128 -6.64 -5.63 -10.57
CA VAL A 128 -5.89 -4.40 -10.88
C VAL A 128 -5.40 -4.41 -12.33
N LEU A 129 -4.86 -5.53 -12.81
CA LEU A 129 -4.41 -5.69 -14.21
C LEU A 129 -5.56 -5.57 -15.22
N SER A 130 -6.77 -5.98 -14.85
CA SER A 130 -7.94 -5.90 -15.73
C SER A 130 -8.51 -4.49 -15.88
N GLY A 131 -8.07 -3.53 -15.04
CA GLY A 131 -8.59 -2.16 -15.01
C GLY A 131 -10.03 -2.04 -14.50
N LYS A 132 -10.60 -3.10 -13.94
CA LYS A 132 -11.99 -3.17 -13.44
C LYS A 132 -12.08 -2.89 -11.94
N TYR A 133 -11.42 -1.84 -11.46
CA TYR A 133 -11.58 -1.43 -10.06
C TYR A 133 -12.65 -0.35 -9.93
N ASP A 134 -13.44 -0.40 -8.86
CA ASP A 134 -14.49 0.58 -8.62
C ASP A 134 -13.90 1.84 -7.96
N ASP A 135 -13.74 2.91 -8.73
CA ASP A 135 -13.30 4.21 -8.19
C ASP A 135 -14.31 4.83 -7.22
N ASN A 136 -15.58 4.40 -7.23
CA ASN A 136 -16.57 4.84 -6.26
C ASN A 136 -16.47 4.08 -4.93
N ALA A 137 -15.75 2.94 -4.88
CA ALA A 137 -15.53 2.18 -3.65
C ALA A 137 -14.41 2.76 -2.76
N VAL A 138 -13.80 3.89 -3.15
CA VAL A 138 -12.73 4.54 -2.39
C VAL A 138 -13.23 4.94 -1.00
N GLY A 139 -12.76 4.24 0.02
CA GLY A 139 -13.08 4.54 1.42
C GLY A 139 -14.50 4.16 1.87
N ILE A 140 -15.35 3.66 0.98
CA ILE A 140 -16.71 3.25 1.31
C ILE A 140 -16.70 1.76 1.69
N VAL A 141 -16.49 1.50 2.97
CA VAL A 141 -16.83 0.21 3.58
C VAL A 141 -18.18 0.44 4.25
N LEU A 142 -19.26 0.38 3.47
CA LEU A 142 -20.60 0.29 4.06
C LEU A 142 -20.69 -1.12 4.63
N GLU A 143 -20.61 -1.24 5.95
CA GLU A 143 -21.29 -2.35 6.58
C GLU A 143 -22.78 -2.11 6.30
N ASN A 144 -23.45 -3.13 5.75
CA ASN A 144 -24.90 -3.21 5.80
C ASN A 144 -25.29 -3.33 7.27
N GLU A 145 -25.23 -2.23 8.01
CA GLU A 145 -26.03 -2.06 9.20
C GLU A 145 -27.40 -1.65 8.66
N GLU A 146 -28.35 -2.57 8.76
CA GLU A 146 -29.78 -2.28 8.65
C GLU A 146 -30.15 -1.28 9.76
N GLU A 147 -29.80 -0.01 9.57
CA GLU A 147 -30.35 1.09 10.35
C GLU A 147 -31.12 2.00 9.40
N GLU A 148 -32.43 1.76 9.43
CA GLU A 148 -33.50 2.64 8.97
C GLU A 148 -33.24 4.06 9.47
N PHE A 149 -32.71 4.93 8.61
CA PHE A 149 -32.58 6.35 8.91
C PHE A 149 -33.31 7.18 7.85
N ASP A 150 -34.42 7.76 8.30
CA ASP A 150 -35.31 8.62 7.55
C ASP A 150 -34.58 9.82 6.92
N SER A 151 -34.88 10.01 5.64
CA SER A 151 -34.89 11.25 4.85
C SER A 151 -34.43 12.52 5.58
N LEU A 152 -33.20 12.98 5.31
CA LEU A 152 -32.90 14.41 5.12
C LEU A 152 -31.81 14.58 4.04
N GLY A 153 -32.11 15.42 3.06
CA GLY A 153 -31.38 15.51 1.81
C GLY A 153 -30.14 16.40 1.80
N GLU A 154 -29.60 16.46 0.58
CA GLU A 154 -28.68 17.44 0.00
C GLU A 154 -27.19 17.36 0.38
N GLY A 155 -26.36 17.07 -0.64
CA GLY A 155 -24.99 17.57 -0.70
C GLY A 155 -23.86 16.53 -0.90
N ILE A 156 -23.97 15.61 -1.85
CA ILE A 156 -22.79 14.83 -2.28
C ILE A 156 -21.98 15.69 -3.26
N GLY A 157 -21.05 16.48 -2.73
CA GLY A 157 -20.09 17.24 -3.54
C GLY A 157 -19.17 16.29 -4.30
N THR A 158 -19.21 16.34 -5.62
CA THR A 158 -18.26 15.64 -6.50
C THR A 158 -16.87 16.22 -6.27
N TYR A 159 -16.02 15.50 -5.54
CA TYR A 159 -14.61 15.85 -5.36
C TYR A 159 -13.83 15.40 -6.61
N THR A 160 -13.60 16.32 -7.54
CA THR A 160 -12.61 16.13 -8.61
C THR A 160 -11.21 16.32 -8.02
N PHE A 161 -10.43 15.25 -7.94
CA PHE A 161 -9.01 15.32 -7.56
C PHE A 161 -8.21 15.80 -8.77
N ASP A 162 -7.52 16.93 -8.63
CA ASP A 162 -6.67 17.49 -9.67
C ASP A 162 -5.39 16.64 -9.81
N ASP A 163 -5.25 16.01 -10.97
CA ASP A 163 -4.30 14.94 -11.26
C ASP A 163 -2.93 15.50 -11.71
N THR A 164 -2.36 16.42 -10.93
CA THR A 164 -1.16 17.17 -11.34
C THR A 164 0.13 16.80 -10.59
N SER A 165 0.15 15.71 -9.82
CA SER A 165 1.39 15.15 -9.26
C SER A 165 1.60 13.66 -9.57
N VAL A 166 1.05 13.20 -10.70
CA VAL A 166 1.45 11.93 -11.30
C VAL A 166 2.95 12.03 -11.59
N LEU A 167 3.78 11.33 -10.81
CA LEU A 167 5.10 10.91 -11.30
C LEU A 167 4.82 10.23 -12.64
N SER A 168 5.16 10.91 -13.74
CA SER A 168 4.71 10.52 -15.07
C SER A 168 5.02 9.05 -15.30
N PHE A 169 4.17 8.37 -16.07
CA PHE A 169 4.39 6.99 -16.52
C PHE A 169 5.81 6.76 -17.08
N ASN A 170 6.54 7.80 -17.50
CA ASN A 170 7.93 7.71 -17.94
C ASN A 170 8.96 7.49 -16.80
N GLN A 171 8.64 7.82 -15.54
CA GLN A 171 9.46 7.44 -14.37
C GLN A 171 9.26 5.97 -13.96
N PHE A 172 8.15 5.34 -14.37
CA PHE A 172 7.92 3.90 -14.20
C PHE A 172 8.92 3.07 -15.01
N HIS A 173 9.23 3.46 -16.26
CA HIS A 173 10.26 2.80 -17.09
C HIS A 173 11.70 3.06 -16.63
N SER A 174 11.98 4.20 -15.98
CA SER A 174 13.34 4.47 -15.48
C SER A 174 13.68 3.69 -14.20
N ALA A 175 12.69 3.46 -13.32
CA ALA A 175 12.85 2.65 -12.11
C ALA A 175 12.81 1.13 -12.37
N ILE A 176 12.25 0.74 -13.53
CA ILE A 176 12.19 -0.63 -14.05
C ILE A 176 13.00 -0.68 -15.35
N SER A 177 14.25 -0.19 -15.33
CA SER A 177 15.17 -0.38 -16.46
C SER A 177 15.26 -1.88 -16.78
N GLU A 178 14.94 -2.23 -18.04
CA GLU A 178 14.91 -3.60 -18.55
C GLU A 178 16.29 -4.30 -18.53
N ASP A 179 17.37 -3.55 -18.28
CA ASP A 179 18.73 -4.08 -18.20
C ASP A 179 19.05 -4.79 -16.88
N TRP A 180 18.21 -4.61 -15.84
CA TRP A 180 18.41 -5.23 -14.52
C TRP A 180 17.82 -6.65 -14.40
N TRP A 181 16.96 -7.05 -15.34
CA TRP A 181 16.30 -8.36 -15.28
C TRP A 181 17.21 -9.52 -15.73
N TRP A 182 18.27 -9.24 -16.50
CA TRP A 182 19.17 -10.28 -17.06
C TRP A 182 20.53 -10.42 -16.35
N GLN A 183 20.90 -9.53 -15.42
CA GLN A 183 22.25 -9.55 -14.84
C GLN A 183 22.39 -10.44 -13.59
N GLU A 184 21.29 -10.84 -12.94
CA GLU A 184 21.35 -11.68 -11.73
C GLU A 184 21.33 -13.19 -12.03
N GLU A 185 20.82 -13.63 -13.19
CA GLU A 185 20.84 -15.06 -13.59
C GLU A 185 22.23 -15.56 -13.98
N SER A 186 23.11 -14.68 -14.49
CA SER A 186 24.49 -15.05 -14.87
C SER A 186 25.38 -15.48 -13.69
N SER A 187 24.98 -15.20 -12.45
CA SER A 187 25.80 -15.50 -11.26
C SER A 187 25.45 -16.82 -10.57
N TYR A 188 24.40 -17.52 -11.00
CA TYR A 188 23.95 -18.78 -10.41
C TYR A 188 24.28 -20.04 -11.23
N GLU A 189 24.78 -19.91 -12.47
CA GLU A 189 25.20 -21.05 -13.31
C GLU A 189 26.70 -21.40 -13.19
N SER A 190 27.41 -20.93 -12.17
CA SER A 190 28.85 -21.17 -12.01
C SER A 190 29.26 -21.58 -10.60
N SER A 191 28.51 -22.47 -9.95
CA SER A 191 28.94 -23.17 -8.72
C SER A 191 28.52 -24.62 -8.72
#